data_AF-A0A444M9I5-F1
#
_entry.id   AF-A0A444M9I5-F1
#
_cell.length_a   1.000
_cell.length_b   1.000
_cell.length_c   1.000
_cell.angle_alpha   90.00
_cell.angle_beta   90.00
_cell.angle_gamma   90.00
#
_symmetry.space_group_name_H-M   'P 1'
#
loop_
_entity.id
_entity.type
_entity.pdbx_description
1 polymer ?
#
loop_
_entity_poly.entity_id
_entity_poly.type
_entity_poly.pdbx_seq_one_letter_code
_entity_poly.pdbx_strand_id
1 'polypeptide(L)'
;MIRPLLLTALALSSLSVPALAQSLTDIRTPPVECLRPLATEEGLQRLALANLIATNCEIAGLLPGDAALIAGSAQEVAKLMGLSTEAYFQNYIGPALSRFGTTGACQLEADRTRESAAELRALGGEVLSP
;
A
#
# COMPACT_ATOMS: atom_id res chain seq x y z
N MET A 1 -23.11 2.27 67.62
CA MET A 1 -22.96 1.42 66.41
C MET A 1 -22.61 2.35 65.26
N ILE A 2 -21.35 2.38 64.83
CA ILE A 2 -20.88 3.23 63.72
C ILE A 2 -20.41 2.30 62.60
N ARG A 3 -21.05 2.40 61.44
CA ARG A 3 -20.77 1.60 60.24
C ARG A 3 -19.78 2.41 59.37
N PRO A 4 -18.62 1.88 58.98
CA PRO A 4 -17.72 2.61 58.10
C PRO A 4 -18.24 2.51 56.66
N LEU A 5 -18.40 3.67 56.00
CA LEU A 5 -18.62 3.75 54.57
C LEU A 5 -17.25 3.59 53.88
N LEU A 6 -17.01 2.45 53.24
CA LEU A 6 -15.86 2.27 52.36
C LEU A 6 -16.08 3.12 51.09
N LEU A 7 -15.22 4.11 50.85
CA LEU A 7 -15.05 4.72 49.53
C LEU A 7 -14.12 3.84 48.69
N THR A 8 -14.68 3.19 47.68
CA THR A 8 -13.90 2.46 46.68
C THR A 8 -13.49 3.44 45.57
N ALA A 9 -12.23 3.84 45.54
CA ALA A 9 -11.66 4.64 44.46
C ALA A 9 -11.46 3.74 43.22
N LEU A 10 -12.21 4.00 42.15
CA LEU A 10 -12.06 3.31 40.87
C LEU A 10 -10.87 3.94 40.13
N ALA A 11 -9.73 3.25 40.10
CA ALA A 11 -8.57 3.66 39.33
C ALA A 11 -8.86 3.44 37.83
N LEU A 12 -9.00 4.53 37.06
CA LEU A 12 -8.98 4.49 35.60
C LEU A 12 -7.53 4.21 35.15
N SER A 13 -7.24 2.95 34.90
CA SER A 13 -6.01 2.54 34.23
C SER A 13 -6.10 2.94 32.74
N SER A 14 -5.45 4.03 32.37
CA SER A 14 -5.23 4.42 30.98
C SER A 14 -4.45 3.32 30.27
N LEU A 15 -5.15 2.48 29.49
CA LEU A 15 -4.54 1.57 28.54
C LEU A 15 -3.95 2.40 27.40
N SER A 16 -2.69 2.82 27.57
CA SER A 16 -1.89 3.39 26.50
C SER A 16 -1.64 2.29 25.46
N VAL A 17 -2.47 2.23 24.42
CA VAL A 17 -2.20 1.37 23.26
C VAL A 17 -0.90 1.89 22.62
N PRO A 18 0.16 1.08 22.50
CA PRO A 18 1.34 1.51 21.77
C PRO A 18 0.91 1.78 20.33
N ALA A 19 1.03 3.02 19.89
CA ALA A 19 0.99 3.33 18.47
C ALA A 19 2.17 2.58 17.84
N LEU A 20 1.88 1.53 17.06
CA LEU A 20 2.87 0.92 16.19
C LEU A 20 3.38 2.03 15.27
N ALA A 21 4.60 2.50 15.53
CA ALA A 21 5.31 3.34 14.57
C ALA A 21 5.35 2.55 13.27
N GLN A 22 4.62 3.01 12.26
CA GLN A 22 4.75 2.47 10.91
C GLN A 22 6.18 2.78 10.48
N SER A 23 7.05 1.77 10.53
CA SER A 23 8.37 1.85 9.94
C SER A 23 8.17 2.21 8.47
N LEU A 24 8.77 3.32 8.04
CA LEU A 24 8.79 3.64 6.62
C LEU A 24 9.65 2.57 5.96
N THR A 25 9.04 1.72 5.15
CA THR A 25 9.79 0.74 4.35
C THR A 25 10.62 1.49 3.32
N ASP A 26 11.94 1.39 3.44
CA ASP A 26 12.84 1.95 2.43
C ASP A 26 12.81 1.08 1.19
N ILE A 27 12.65 1.72 0.04
CA ILE A 27 12.63 1.06 -1.27
C ILE A 27 13.58 1.75 -2.24
N ARG A 28 13.97 0.99 -3.27
CA ARG A 28 14.51 1.52 -4.51
C ARG A 28 13.56 1.10 -5.62
N THR A 29 12.99 2.07 -6.34
CA THR A 29 12.21 1.76 -7.54
C THR A 29 13.13 1.27 -8.66
N PRO A 30 12.61 0.52 -9.65
CA PRO A 30 13.38 0.17 -10.83
C PRO A 30 13.93 1.44 -11.51
N PRO A 31 15.08 1.35 -12.19
CA PRO A 31 15.60 2.46 -12.98
C PRO A 31 14.55 2.98 -13.98
N VAL A 32 14.57 4.29 -14.22
CA VAL A 32 13.52 4.99 -15.01
C VAL A 32 13.42 4.42 -16.43
N GLU A 33 14.53 4.04 -17.03
CA GLU A 33 14.59 3.38 -18.34
C GLU A 33 13.85 2.03 -18.37
N CYS A 34 13.87 1.28 -17.27
CA CYS A 34 13.16 0.02 -17.13
C CYS A 34 11.65 0.23 -16.89
N LEU A 35 11.25 1.38 -16.32
CA LEU A 35 9.85 1.74 -16.10
C LEU A 35 9.17 2.34 -17.32
N ARG A 36 9.93 2.86 -18.29
CA ARG A 36 9.38 3.52 -19.49
C ARG A 36 8.38 2.66 -20.28
N PRO A 37 8.58 1.34 -20.48
CA PRO A 37 7.57 0.49 -21.12
C PRO A 37 6.25 0.39 -20.34
N LEU A 38 6.27 0.64 -19.03
CA LEU A 38 5.08 0.66 -18.17
C LEU A 38 4.36 2.02 -18.18
N ALA A 39 4.94 3.05 -18.80
CA ALA A 39 4.35 4.39 -18.97
C ALA A 39 3.24 4.41 -20.03
N THR A 40 2.25 3.55 -19.83
CA THR A 40 1.03 3.41 -20.60
C THR A 40 -0.16 3.53 -19.66
N GLU A 41 -1.34 3.80 -20.21
CA GLU A 41 -2.57 3.86 -19.41
C GLU A 41 -2.83 2.53 -18.67
N GLU A 42 -2.72 1.40 -19.37
CA GLU A 42 -2.91 0.08 -18.78
C GLU A 42 -1.85 -0.24 -17.71
N GLY A 43 -0.59 0.11 -17.97
CA GLY A 43 0.51 -0.09 -17.02
C GLY A 43 0.27 0.66 -15.71
N LEU A 44 -0.08 1.94 -15.79
CA LEU A 44 -0.35 2.75 -14.60
C LEU A 44 -1.64 2.34 -13.89
N GLN A 45 -2.71 1.97 -14.62
CA GLN A 45 -3.93 1.43 -14.02
C GLN A 45 -3.67 0.14 -13.23
N ARG A 46 -2.88 -0.78 -13.81
CA ARG A 46 -2.48 -2.02 -13.15
C ARG A 46 -1.70 -1.74 -11.87
N LEU A 47 -0.68 -0.87 -11.92
CA LEU A 47 0.13 -0.55 -10.74
C LEU A 47 -0.67 0.19 -9.66
N ALA A 48 -1.56 1.09 -10.03
CA ALA A 48 -2.45 1.79 -9.09
C ALA A 48 -3.36 0.82 -8.34
N LEU A 49 -3.98 -0.13 -9.06
CA LEU A 49 -4.81 -1.17 -8.43
C LEU A 49 -3.98 -2.13 -7.58
N ALA A 50 -2.85 -2.60 -8.10
CA ALA A 50 -1.95 -3.51 -7.38
C ALA A 50 -1.45 -2.88 -6.07
N ASN A 51 -1.19 -1.57 -6.05
CA ASN A 51 -0.85 -0.86 -4.82
C ASN A 51 -1.99 -0.96 -3.78
N LEU A 52 -3.21 -0.59 -4.15
CA LEU A 52 -4.35 -0.66 -3.22
C LEU A 52 -4.59 -2.07 -2.70
N ILE A 53 -4.48 -3.07 -3.58
CA ILE A 53 -4.62 -4.48 -3.23
C ILE A 53 -3.50 -4.92 -2.29
N ALA A 54 -2.23 -4.63 -2.60
CA ALA A 54 -1.09 -4.99 -1.76
C ALA A 54 -1.09 -4.28 -0.39
N THR A 55 -1.60 -3.05 -0.31
CA THR A 55 -1.70 -2.29 0.94
C THR A 55 -2.80 -2.82 1.85
N ASN A 56 -3.92 -3.30 1.30
CA ASN A 56 -5.14 -3.54 2.08
C ASN A 56 -5.56 -5.01 2.18
N CYS A 57 -4.93 -5.91 1.43
CA CYS A 57 -5.27 -7.32 1.40
C CYS A 57 -4.11 -8.19 1.92
N GLU A 58 -4.45 -9.24 2.67
CA GLU A 58 -3.48 -10.28 3.02
C GLU A 58 -3.28 -11.23 1.84
N ILE A 59 -2.16 -11.08 1.12
CA ILE A 59 -1.84 -11.88 -0.06
C ILE A 59 -0.60 -12.73 0.21
N ALA A 60 -0.79 -14.05 0.29
CA ALA A 60 0.31 -14.98 0.44
C ALA A 60 1.30 -14.85 -0.74
N GLY A 61 2.59 -14.71 -0.42
CA GLY A 61 3.66 -14.58 -1.42
C GLY A 61 4.06 -13.16 -1.78
N LEU A 62 3.36 -12.13 -1.28
CA LEU A 62 3.93 -10.78 -1.22
C LEU A 62 4.94 -10.68 -0.09
N LEU A 63 6.00 -9.92 -0.32
CA LEU A 63 7.03 -9.62 0.66
C LEU A 63 6.67 -8.35 1.44
N PRO A 64 7.15 -8.21 2.69
CA PRO A 64 7.13 -6.92 3.37
C PRO A 64 7.77 -5.86 2.47
N GLY A 65 7.08 -4.72 2.31
CA GLY A 65 7.52 -3.62 1.44
C GLY A 65 7.11 -3.71 -0.04
N ASP A 66 6.52 -4.81 -0.51
CA ASP A 66 6.07 -4.91 -1.91
C ASP A 66 5.02 -3.85 -2.25
N ALA A 67 4.11 -3.53 -1.33
CA ALA A 67 3.14 -2.47 -1.50
C ALA A 67 3.83 -1.10 -1.72
N ALA A 68 4.86 -0.80 -0.93
CA ALA A 68 5.65 0.41 -1.08
C ALA A 68 6.37 0.44 -2.43
N LEU A 69 7.01 -0.67 -2.83
CA LEU A 69 7.71 -0.79 -4.12
C LEU A 69 6.76 -0.55 -5.30
N ILE A 70 5.56 -1.13 -5.27
CA ILE A 70 4.52 -0.91 -6.28
C ILE A 70 4.10 0.57 -6.28
N ALA A 71 3.80 1.15 -5.11
CA ALA A 71 3.39 2.54 -4.99
C ALA A 71 4.43 3.53 -5.54
N GLY A 72 5.69 3.36 -5.16
CA GLY A 72 6.80 4.19 -5.65
C GLY A 72 6.99 4.06 -7.16
N SER A 73 6.92 2.84 -7.69
CA SER A 73 7.05 2.60 -9.13
C SER A 73 5.89 3.20 -9.92
N ALA A 74 4.65 3.12 -9.40
CA ALA A 74 3.49 3.76 -10.00
C ALA A 74 3.64 5.29 -10.06
N GLN A 75 4.22 5.91 -9.02
CA GLN A 75 4.52 7.35 -9.02
C GLN A 75 5.57 7.72 -10.07
N GLU A 76 6.65 6.95 -10.22
CA GLU A 76 7.64 7.19 -11.27
C GLU A 76 7.05 7.01 -12.68
N VAL A 77 6.19 6.02 -12.88
CA VAL A 77 5.44 5.82 -14.12
C VAL A 77 4.52 7.03 -14.40
N ALA A 78 3.77 7.52 -13.41
CA ALA A 78 2.92 8.71 -13.57
C ALA A 78 3.73 9.95 -13.94
N LYS A 79 4.93 10.13 -13.35
CA LYS A 79 5.86 11.21 -13.71
C LYS A 79 6.34 11.08 -15.15
N LEU A 80 6.69 9.88 -15.60
CA LEU A 80 7.10 9.61 -17.00
C LEU A 80 6.00 9.95 -18.00
N MET A 81 4.74 9.78 -17.60
CA MET A 81 3.56 10.14 -18.39
C MET A 81 3.23 11.65 -18.33
N GLY A 82 3.97 12.43 -17.56
CA GLY A 82 3.75 13.87 -17.41
C GLY A 82 2.47 14.23 -16.66
N LEU A 83 1.96 13.32 -15.80
CA LEU A 83 0.73 13.54 -15.06
C LEU A 83 0.95 14.48 -13.87
N SER A 84 0.00 15.37 -13.63
CA SER A 84 -0.10 16.07 -12.34
C SER A 84 -0.59 15.10 -11.25
N THR A 85 -0.37 15.45 -9.98
CA THR A 85 -0.92 14.68 -8.85
C THR A 85 -2.44 14.54 -8.94
N GLU A 86 -3.13 15.62 -9.30
CA GLU A 86 -4.59 15.60 -9.47
C GLU A 86 -5.02 14.66 -10.59
N ALA A 87 -4.36 14.72 -11.75
CA ALA A 87 -4.66 13.85 -12.87
C ALA A 87 -4.37 12.38 -12.54
N TYR A 88 -3.28 12.10 -11.82
CA TYR A 88 -2.96 10.75 -11.36
C TYR A 88 -4.05 10.23 -10.40
N PHE A 89 -4.48 11.07 -9.45
CA PHE A 89 -5.51 10.70 -8.51
C PHE A 89 -6.86 10.43 -9.19
N GLN A 90 -7.36 11.37 -10.00
CA GLN A 90 -8.68 11.28 -10.63
C GLN A 90 -8.76 10.16 -11.66
N ASN A 91 -7.71 9.97 -12.46
CA ASN A 91 -7.76 9.06 -13.60
C ASN A 91 -7.29 7.64 -13.28
N TYR A 92 -6.55 7.44 -12.18
CA TYR A 92 -5.96 6.13 -11.86
C TYR A 92 -6.26 5.68 -10.43
N ILE A 93 -6.03 6.51 -9.41
CA ILE A 93 -6.30 6.10 -8.01
C ILE A 93 -7.80 5.99 -7.74
N GLY A 94 -8.62 6.95 -8.17
CA GLY A 94 -10.07 6.93 -8.01
C GLY A 94 -10.74 5.70 -8.63
N PRO A 95 -10.49 5.41 -9.92
CA PRO A 95 -10.97 4.18 -10.55
C PRO A 95 -10.45 2.90 -9.88
N ALA A 96 -9.18 2.88 -9.45
CA ALA A 96 -8.63 1.75 -8.71
C ALA A 96 -9.32 1.53 -7.36
N LEU A 97 -9.66 2.60 -6.63
CA LEU A 97 -10.45 2.54 -5.39
C LEU A 97 -11.85 1.97 -5.64
N SER A 98 -12.51 2.39 -6.73
CA SER A 98 -13.82 1.84 -7.10
C SER A 98 -13.74 0.33 -7.38
N ARG A 99 -12.70 -0.13 -8.08
CA ARG A 99 -12.48 -1.56 -8.34
C ARG A 99 -12.12 -2.34 -7.08
N PHE A 100 -11.25 -1.80 -6.24
CA PHE A 100 -10.92 -2.37 -4.94
C PHE A 100 -12.16 -2.53 -4.04
N GLY A 101 -13.09 -1.58 -4.09
CA GLY A 101 -14.34 -1.63 -3.32
C GLY A 101 -15.34 -2.71 -3.74
N THR A 102 -15.06 -3.48 -4.80
CA THR A 102 -15.94 -4.57 -5.25
C THR A 102 -15.77 -5.81 -4.36
N THR A 103 -16.86 -6.56 -4.15
CA THR A 103 -16.83 -7.77 -3.34
C THR A 103 -15.88 -8.80 -3.94
N GLY A 104 -14.90 -9.26 -3.15
CA GLY A 104 -13.94 -10.26 -3.57
C GLY A 104 -12.71 -9.71 -4.32
N ALA A 105 -12.54 -8.38 -4.43
CA ALA A 105 -11.42 -7.77 -5.13
C ALA A 105 -10.04 -8.30 -4.67
N CYS A 106 -9.84 -8.50 -3.36
CA CYS A 106 -8.59 -9.07 -2.83
C CYS A 106 -8.25 -10.44 -3.43
N GLN A 107 -9.23 -11.36 -3.52
CA GLN A 107 -9.01 -12.68 -4.13
C GLN A 107 -8.80 -12.57 -5.65
N LEU A 108 -9.59 -11.74 -6.32
CA LEU A 108 -9.58 -11.62 -7.77
C LEU A 108 -8.27 -11.01 -8.31
N GLU A 109 -7.68 -10.07 -7.57
CA GLU A 109 -6.48 -9.34 -8.00
C GLU A 109 -5.19 -9.84 -7.35
N ALA A 110 -5.25 -10.86 -6.47
CA ALA A 110 -4.10 -11.36 -5.72
C ALA A 110 -2.94 -11.78 -6.64
N ASP A 111 -3.24 -12.58 -7.66
CA ASP A 111 -2.24 -13.15 -8.58
C ASP A 111 -1.56 -12.04 -9.39
N ARG A 112 -2.35 -11.14 -9.98
CA ARG A 112 -1.87 -9.98 -10.73
C ARG A 112 -1.03 -9.02 -9.89
N THR A 113 -1.38 -8.88 -8.61
CA THR A 113 -0.62 -8.05 -7.67
C THR A 113 0.75 -8.66 -7.39
N ARG A 114 0.82 -9.99 -7.18
CA ARG A 114 2.10 -10.70 -7.03
C ARG A 114 2.98 -10.61 -8.27
N GLU A 115 2.37 -10.78 -9.45
CA GLU A 115 3.06 -10.64 -10.73
C GLU A 115 3.65 -9.23 -10.88
N SER A 116 2.88 -8.20 -10.51
CA SER A 116 3.35 -6.81 -10.55
C SER A 116 4.54 -6.57 -9.61
N ALA A 117 4.49 -7.08 -8.38
CA ALA A 117 5.62 -6.99 -7.45
C ALA A 117 6.86 -7.73 -7.98
N ALA A 118 6.67 -8.94 -8.52
CA ALA A 118 7.74 -9.75 -9.08
C ALA A 118 8.40 -9.10 -10.31
N GLU A 119 7.59 -8.54 -11.21
CA GLU A 119 8.05 -7.81 -12.38
C GLU A 119 8.90 -6.60 -11.96
N LEU A 120 8.43 -5.79 -11.01
CA LEU A 120 9.18 -4.62 -10.54
C LEU A 120 10.53 -5.03 -9.94
N ARG A 121 10.58 -6.12 -9.17
CA ARG A 121 11.86 -6.65 -8.67
C ARG A 121 12.77 -7.12 -9.80
N ALA A 122 12.22 -7.81 -10.79
CA ALA A 122 12.98 -8.25 -11.96
C ALA A 122 13.54 -7.08 -12.79
N LEU A 123 12.85 -5.92 -12.78
CA LEU A 123 13.31 -4.69 -13.40
C LEU A 123 14.36 -3.91 -12.56
N GLY A 124 14.75 -4.43 -11.39
CA GLY A 124 15.77 -3.83 -10.51
C GLY A 124 15.20 -3.05 -9.32
N GLY A 125 13.91 -3.21 -9.02
CA GLY A 125 13.30 -2.69 -7.80
C GLY A 125 13.68 -3.50 -6.57
N GLU A 126 13.89 -2.84 -5.44
CA GLU A 126 14.37 -3.47 -4.20
C GLU A 126 13.63 -2.92 -2.98
N VAL A 127 13.35 -3.79 -2.01
CA VAL A 127 12.98 -3.39 -0.66
C VAL A 127 14.24 -3.43 0.20
N LEU A 128 14.64 -2.29 0.74
CA LEU A 128 15.92 -2.10 1.43
C LEU A 128 15.81 -2.31 2.94
N SER A 129 14.66 -2.01 3.52
CA SER A 129 14.38 -2.28 4.94
C SER A 129 12.88 -2.50 5.14
N PRO A 130 12.47 -3.70 5.58
CA PRO A 130 11.07 -4.01 5.85
C PRO A 130 10.54 -3.35 7.13
#